data_AF-A0A7C4AGY8-F1
#
_entry.id   AF-A0A7C4AGY8-F1
#
_cell.length_a   1.000
_cell.length_b   1.000
_cell.length_c   1.000
_cell.angle_alpha   90.00
_cell.angle_beta   90.00
_cell.angle_gamma   90.00
#
_symmetry.space_group_name_H-M   'P 1'
#
loop_
_entity.id
_entity.type
_entity.pdbx_description
1 polymer ?
#
loop_
_entity_poly.entity_id
_entity_poly.type
_entity_poly.pdbx_seq_one_letter_code
_entity_poly.pdbx_strand_id
1 'polypeptide(L)' 'MAKEDIRKVLGVTAAVFAQMGSIDPEQARAMSGLDAAAFDEAMLKAAKAAEEVKAAAHGKEPGFFDIVARAAQDYMDGHR' A
#
# COMPACT_ATOMS: atom_id res chain seq x y z
N MET A 1 -8.20 1.75 17.18
CA MET A 1 -8.53 0.67 16.22
C MET A 1 -8.97 1.31 14.91
N ALA A 2 -10.26 1.54 14.61
CA ALA A 2 -10.71 1.95 13.26
C ALA A 2 -9.93 3.07 12.54
N LYS A 3 -9.56 4.17 13.21
CA LYS A 3 -8.87 5.30 12.54
C LYS A 3 -7.43 5.01 12.16
N GLU A 4 -6.73 4.19 12.94
CA GLU A 4 -5.34 3.84 12.65
C GLU A 4 -5.29 2.84 11.49
N ASP A 5 -6.16 1.83 11.53
CA ASP A 5 -6.31 0.82 10.48
C ASP A 5 -6.68 1.45 9.13
N ILE A 6 -7.58 2.44 9.12
CA ILE A 6 -7.92 3.21 7.91
C ILE A 6 -6.68 3.94 7.35
N ARG A 7 -5.85 4.56 8.21
CA ARG A 7 -4.63 5.23 7.75
C ARG A 7 -3.61 4.24 7.21
N LYS A 8 -3.53 3.04 7.79
CA LYS A 8 -2.66 1.96 7.30
C LYS A 8 -3.09 1.48 5.91
N VAL A 9 -4.39 1.26 5.71
CA VAL A 9 -4.96 0.90 4.40
C VAL A 9 -4.72 2.01 3.37
N LEU A 10 -4.99 3.28 3.71
CA LEU A 10 -4.72 4.43 2.84
C LEU A 10 -3.23 4.59 2.55
N GLY A 11 -2.37 4.35 3.54
CA GLY A 11 -0.92 4.35 3.42
C GLY A 11 -0.44 3.33 2.40
N VAL A 12 -0.86 2.07 2.54
CA VAL A 12 -0.49 1.02 1.58
C VAL A 12 -1.04 1.34 0.19
N THR A 13 -2.28 1.80 0.08
CA THR A 13 -2.89 2.16 -1.21
C THR A 13 -2.11 3.29 -1.90
N ALA A 14 -1.84 4.39 -1.19
CA ALA A 14 -1.09 5.52 -1.73
C ALA A 14 0.36 5.13 -2.06
N ALA A 15 0.98 4.31 -1.22
CA ALA A 15 2.32 3.78 -1.46
C ALA A 15 2.38 2.88 -2.71
N VAL A 16 1.34 2.08 -3.00
CA VAL A 16 1.27 1.30 -4.25
C VAL A 16 1.22 2.23 -5.46
N PHE A 17 0.43 3.31 -5.42
CA PHE A 17 0.41 4.29 -6.49
C PHE A 17 1.76 5.01 -6.66
N ALA A 18 2.48 5.28 -5.56
CA ALA A 18 3.84 5.83 -5.63
C ALA A 18 4.84 4.85 -6.27
N GLN A 19 4.79 3.56 -5.90
CA GLN A 19 5.62 2.50 -6.48
C GLN A 19 5.34 2.27 -7.97
N MET A 20 4.11 2.55 -8.41
CA MET A 20 3.71 2.51 -9.82
C MET A 20 4.04 3.80 -10.58
N GLY A 21 4.60 4.83 -9.92
CA GLY A 21 4.93 6.12 -10.53
C GLY A 21 3.72 6.98 -10.87
N SER A 22 2.56 6.71 -10.28
CA SER A 22 1.33 7.50 -10.52
C SER A 22 1.28 8.78 -9.68
N ILE A 23 1.94 8.79 -8.52
CA ILE A 23 2.09 9.94 -7.63
C ILE A 23 3.49 9.91 -7.00
N ASP A 24 3.96 11.05 -6.48
CA ASP A 24 5.24 11.08 -5.76
C ASP A 24 5.10 10.50 -4.33
N PRO A 25 6.17 9.91 -3.76
CA PRO A 25 6.15 9.37 -2.39
C PRO A 25 5.76 10.39 -1.32
N GLU A 26 6.13 11.67 -1.50
CA GLU A 26 5.76 12.74 -0.57
C GLU A 26 4.24 13.03 -0.60
N GLN A 27 3.65 13.04 -1.80
CA GLN A 27 2.21 13.18 -1.98
C GLN A 27 1.48 11.99 -1.37
N ALA A 28 1.96 10.77 -1.63
CA ALA A 28 1.40 9.54 -1.06
C ALA A 28 1.41 9.56 0.48
N ARG A 29 2.51 10.00 1.09
CA ARG A 29 2.62 10.17 2.54
C ARG A 29 1.60 11.18 3.07
N ALA A 30 1.51 12.35 2.44
CA ALA A 30 0.55 13.39 2.84
C ALA A 30 -0.91 12.90 2.77
N MET A 31 -1.25 12.14 1.72
CA MET A 31 -2.59 11.56 1.54
C MET A 31 -2.92 10.48 2.58
N SER A 32 -1.93 9.70 3.00
CA SER A 32 -2.13 8.62 3.98
C SER A 32 -2.42 9.11 5.40
N GLY A 33 -1.92 10.30 5.75
CA GLY A 33 -1.95 10.80 7.13
C GLY A 33 -1.06 10.00 8.11
N LEU A 34 -0.14 9.19 7.60
CA LEU A 34 0.90 8.50 8.36
C LEU A 34 2.11 9.40 8.61
N ASP A 35 2.81 9.15 9.71
CA ASP A 35 4.15 9.71 9.91
C ASP A 35 5.19 9.03 8.99
N ALA A 36 6.42 9.54 8.99
CA ALA A 36 7.46 9.05 8.09
C ALA A 36 7.80 7.57 8.35
N ALA A 37 7.94 7.15 9.60
CA ALA A 37 8.33 5.79 9.93
C ALA A 37 7.23 4.78 9.58
N ALA A 38 5.97 5.11 9.87
CA ALA A 38 4.82 4.31 9.50
C ALA A 38 4.63 4.25 7.97
N PHE A 39 4.90 5.35 7.26
CA PHE A 39 4.82 5.38 5.80
C PHE A 39 5.94 4.58 5.14
N ASP A 40 7.16 4.59 5.67
CA ASP A 40 8.26 3.74 5.18
C ASP A 40 7.88 2.25 5.26
N GLU A 41 7.23 1.83 6.34
CA GLU A 41 6.70 0.47 6.46
C GLU A 41 5.61 0.18 5.43
N ALA A 42 4.69 1.12 5.20
CA ALA A 42 3.68 1.01 4.15
C ALA A 42 4.32 0.90 2.75
N MET A 43 5.40 1.63 2.48
CA MET A 43 6.16 1.56 1.23
C MET A 43 6.81 0.18 1.00
N LEU A 44 7.31 -0.45 2.06
CA LEU A 44 7.86 -1.82 2.00
C LEU A 44 6.77 -2.84 1.64
N LYS A 45 5.60 -2.75 2.30
CA LYS A 45 4.46 -3.64 2.00
C LYS A 45 3.90 -3.39 0.60
N ALA A 46 3.84 -2.13 0.18
CA ALA A 46 3.39 -1.71 -1.14
C ALA A 46 4.31 -2.15 -2.28
N ALA A 47 5.62 -2.30 -2.05
CA ALA A 47 6.56 -2.70 -3.10
C ALA A 47 6.18 -4.06 -3.71
N LYS A 48 5.88 -5.06 -2.86
CA LYS A 48 5.44 -6.38 -3.30
C LYS A 48 4.08 -6.32 -4.00
N ALA A 49 3.14 -5.56 -3.43
CA ALA A 49 1.82 -5.35 -4.02
C ALA A 49 1.89 -4.69 -5.41
N ALA A 50 2.77 -3.71 -5.60
CA ALA A 50 2.92 -3.03 -6.89
C ALA A 50 3.45 -3.97 -7.98
N GLU A 51 4.39 -4.86 -7.65
CA GLU A 51 4.88 -5.88 -8.59
C GLU A 51 3.78 -6.90 -8.94
N GLU A 52 2.99 -7.31 -7.96
CA GLU A 52 1.83 -8.19 -8.19
C GLU A 52 0.76 -7.51 -9.05
N VAL A 53 0.49 -6.21 -8.84
CA VAL A 53 -0.44 -5.43 -9.67
C VAL A 53 0.04 -5.35 -11.12
N LYS A 54 1.34 -5.08 -11.32
CA LYS A 54 1.95 -5.06 -12.67
C LYS A 54 1.83 -6.44 -13.33
N ALA A 55 2.10 -7.52 -12.61
CA ALA A 55 1.98 -8.88 -13.13
C ALA A 55 0.54 -9.29 -13.44
N ALA A 56 -0.43 -8.90 -12.59
CA ALA A 56 -1.85 -9.22 -12.75
C ALA A 56 -2.47 -8.56 -14.00
N ALA A 57 -1.94 -7.41 -14.42
CA ALA A 57 -2.33 -6.73 -15.66
C ALA A 57 -2.17 -7.62 -16.92
N HIS A 58 -1.37 -8.70 -16.84
CA HIS A 58 -1.07 -9.59 -17.96
C HIS A 58 -1.86 -10.92 -17.99
N GLY A 59 -2.70 -11.26 -17.00
CA GLY A 59 -3.13 -12.68 -16.91
C GLY A 59 -4.37 -13.13 -16.12
N LYS A 60 -5.18 -12.23 -15.54
CA LYS A 60 -6.30 -12.49 -14.59
C LYS A 60 -5.84 -12.51 -13.13
N GLU A 61 -6.75 -12.07 -12.26
CA GLU A 61 -6.81 -12.08 -10.78
C GLU A 61 -5.54 -12.44 -9.98
N PRO A 62 -5.28 -11.77 -8.84
CA PRO A 62 -6.24 -10.94 -8.09
C PRO A 62 -6.38 -9.51 -8.63
N GLY A 63 -7.54 -8.90 -8.41
CA GLY A 63 -7.76 -7.50 -8.76
C GLY A 63 -6.89 -6.57 -7.92
N PHE A 64 -6.72 -5.33 -8.37
CA PHE A 64 -5.94 -4.31 -7.66
C PHE A 64 -6.30 -4.22 -6.17
N PHE A 65 -7.60 -4.15 -5.86
CA PHE A 65 -8.08 -4.01 -4.48
C PHE A 65 -7.81 -5.25 -3.62
N ASP A 66 -7.80 -6.45 -4.19
CA ASP A 66 -7.49 -7.68 -3.44
C ASP A 66 -6.01 -7.73 -3.06
N ILE A 67 -5.14 -7.32 -3.98
CA ILE A 67 -3.69 -7.24 -3.75
C ILE A 67 -3.39 -6.20 -2.66
N VAL A 68 -3.97 -5.01 -2.79
CA VAL A 68 -3.80 -3.92 -1.81
C VAL A 68 -4.39 -4.30 -0.46
N ALA A 69 -5.56 -4.95 -0.42
CA ALA A 69 -6.19 -5.40 0.82
C ALA A 69 -5.31 -6.41 1.57
N ARG A 70 -4.70 -7.37 0.86
CA ARG A 70 -3.74 -8.31 1.47
C ARG A 70 -2.52 -7.58 2.05
N ALA A 71 -1.93 -6.65 1.30
CA ALA A 71 -0.78 -5.89 1.78
C ALA A 71 -1.12 -4.99 2.99
N ALA A 72 -2.33 -4.42 3.00
CA ALA A 72 -2.82 -3.65 4.14
C ALA A 72 -3.09 -4.55 5.36
N GLN A 73 -3.64 -5.74 5.16
CA GLN A 73 -3.82 -6.74 6.21
C GLN A 73 -2.47 -7.16 6.81
N ASP A 74 -1.47 -7.46 5.97
CA ASP A 74 -0.12 -7.80 6.41
C ASP A 74 0.53 -6.66 7.23
N TYR A 75 0.20 -5.40 6.90
CA TYR A 75 0.66 -4.24 7.66
C TYR A 75 -0.06 -4.09 9.01
N MET A 76 -1.37 -4.34 9.04
CA MET A 76 -2.18 -4.27 10.27
C MET A 76 -1.86 -5.41 11.26
N ASP A 77 -1.58 -6.61 10.76
CA ASP A 77 -1.29 -7.79 11.57
C ASP A 77 0.14 -7.79 12.16
N GLY A 78 0.97 -6.81 11.78
CA GLY A 78 2.30 -6.61 12.39
C GLY A 78 3.31 -7.72 12.08
N HIS A 79 3.08 -8.52 11.03
CA HIS A 79 4.04 -9.52 10.58
C HIS A 79 5.30 -8.81 10.02
N ARG A 80 6.32 -8.72 10.88
CA ARG A 80 7.71 -8.38 10.55
C ARG A 80 8.43 -9.57 9.92
#